data_AF-A0A353PZ63-F1
#
_entry.id   AF-A0A353PZ63-F1
#
_cell.length_a   1.000
_cell.length_b   1.000
_cell.length_c   1.000
_cell.angle_alpha   90.00
_cell.angle_beta   90.00
_cell.angle_gamma   90.00
#
_symmetry.space_group_name_H-M   'P 1'
#
loop_
_entity.id
_entity.type
_entity.pdbx_description
1 polymer ?
#
loop_
_entity_poly.entity_id
_entity_poly.type
_entity_poly.pdbx_seq_one_letter_code
_entity_poly.pdbx_strand_id
1 'polypeptide(L)'
;MRKKPRYDYYFRILLLVLAVTILISSFINFKISTVNMKVFIISIIAGCVLSTMAISGDSSSIDMVDSAAAFVFIFFGKEAVIFFTLITTITSYILNSELFVRDKDNQKLIFNSAMLVIAAYSASSVLQLISTSRFQYNLAISIDSIIFVFTFLFMNLLIFITDFRIREGKWTLLSNDDINLLGLNFFLSSILSIIQCMAYKSSGILGLVLVFIKCKAQLNNNKTYKNQY
;
A
#
# COMPACT_ATOMS: atom_id res chain seq x y z
N MET A 1 -7.64 -7.41 37.13
CA MET A 1 -6.80 -7.07 35.94
C MET A 1 -6.46 -8.35 35.18
N ARG A 2 -7.14 -8.64 34.05
CA ARG A 2 -6.78 -9.78 33.19
C ARG A 2 -5.44 -9.46 32.51
N LYS A 3 -4.40 -10.25 32.76
CA LYS A 3 -3.12 -10.18 32.04
C LYS A 3 -3.42 -10.34 30.54
N LYS A 4 -3.13 -9.30 29.73
CA LYS A 4 -3.20 -9.41 28.27
C LYS A 4 -2.37 -10.63 27.82
N PRO A 5 -2.88 -11.45 26.89
CA PRO A 5 -2.20 -12.69 26.50
C PRO A 5 -0.81 -12.37 25.91
N ARG A 6 0.23 -13.03 26.45
CA ARG A 6 1.63 -12.91 25.96
C ARG A 6 1.80 -13.28 24.47
N TYR A 7 0.81 -13.96 23.89
CA TYR A 7 0.81 -14.38 22.49
C TYR A 7 0.82 -13.21 21.48
N ASP A 8 0.23 -12.06 21.82
CA ASP A 8 0.29 -10.84 20.99
C ASP A 8 1.76 -10.42 20.78
N TYR A 9 2.54 -10.39 21.86
CA TYR A 9 3.95 -10.02 21.80
C TYR A 9 4.78 -10.96 20.91
N TYR A 10 4.60 -12.27 21.03
CA TYR A 10 5.33 -13.25 20.20
C TYR A 10 4.94 -13.17 18.72
N PHE A 11 3.65 -12.98 18.41
CA PHE A 11 3.19 -12.83 17.03
C PHE A 11 3.77 -11.58 16.37
N ARG A 12 3.77 -10.44 17.06
CA ARG A 12 4.37 -9.20 16.54
C ARG A 12 5.87 -9.32 16.34
N ILE A 13 6.59 -10.00 17.23
CA ILE A 13 8.02 -10.29 17.03
C ILE A 13 8.24 -11.16 15.80
N LEU A 14 7.45 -12.21 15.62
CA LEU A 14 7.55 -13.08 14.45
C LEU A 14 7.39 -12.29 13.15
N LEU A 15 6.36 -11.43 13.08
CA LEU A 15 6.15 -10.55 11.93
C LEU A 15 7.32 -9.60 11.71
N LEU A 16 7.90 -9.04 12.77
CA LEU A 16 9.07 -8.18 12.66
C LEU A 16 10.28 -8.94 12.08
N VAL A 17 10.57 -10.14 12.59
CA VAL A 17 11.67 -10.98 12.12
C VAL A 17 11.48 -11.34 10.65
N LEU A 18 10.26 -11.70 10.25
CA LEU A 18 9.93 -11.97 8.85
C LEU A 18 10.13 -10.74 7.96
N ALA A 19 9.63 -9.58 8.38
CA ALA A 19 9.80 -8.33 7.63
C ALA A 19 11.28 -7.93 7.49
N VAL A 20 12.08 -8.05 8.56
CA VAL A 20 13.53 -7.79 8.51
C VAL A 20 14.23 -8.76 7.56
N THR A 21 13.88 -10.04 7.61
CA THR A 21 14.45 -11.06 6.70
C THR A 21 14.13 -10.74 5.24
N ILE A 22 12.89 -10.33 4.97
CA ILE A 22 12.46 -9.87 3.64
C ILE A 22 13.27 -8.65 3.21
N LEU A 23 13.42 -7.65 4.08
CA LEU A 23 14.15 -6.42 3.77
C LEU A 23 15.63 -6.69 3.47
N ILE A 24 16.29 -7.55 4.24
CA ILE A 24 17.68 -7.95 4.00
C ILE A 24 17.80 -8.64 2.63
N SER A 25 16.91 -9.59 2.34
CA SER A 25 16.89 -10.28 1.05
C SER A 25 16.64 -9.32 -0.12
N SER A 26 15.69 -8.39 0.03
CA SER A 26 15.42 -7.36 -0.98
C SER A 26 16.58 -6.40 -1.17
N PHE A 27 17.29 -6.02 -0.11
CA PHE A 27 18.48 -5.17 -0.19
C PHE A 27 19.61 -5.81 -0.97
N ILE A 28 19.90 -7.09 -0.70
CA ILE A 28 20.96 -7.84 -1.39
C ILE A 28 20.65 -7.94 -2.90
N ASN A 29 19.38 -8.10 -3.26
CA ASN A 29 18.95 -8.32 -4.64
C ASN A 29 18.54 -7.03 -5.37
N PHE A 30 18.54 -5.87 -4.69
CA PHE A 30 18.05 -4.63 -5.27
C PHE A 30 18.96 -4.13 -6.39
N LYS A 31 18.41 -4.07 -7.61
CA LYS A 31 19.09 -3.52 -8.78
C LYS A 31 18.13 -2.65 -9.58
N ILE A 32 18.41 -1.34 -9.64
CA ILE A 32 17.70 -0.39 -10.49
C ILE A 32 18.72 0.33 -11.36
N SER A 33 18.41 0.49 -12.65
CA SER A 33 19.22 1.30 -13.56
C SER A 33 19.09 2.79 -13.22
N THR A 34 20.11 3.59 -13.52
CA THR A 34 20.14 5.04 -13.23
C THR A 34 19.00 5.82 -13.90
N VAL A 35 18.58 5.42 -15.10
CA VAL A 35 17.44 6.01 -15.81
C VAL A 35 16.12 5.72 -15.07
N ASN A 36 15.95 4.49 -14.60
CA ASN A 36 14.76 4.04 -13.87
C ASN A 36 14.71 4.64 -12.44
N MET A 37 15.86 4.99 -11.86
CA MET A 37 15.93 5.60 -10.52
C MET A 37 15.15 6.91 -10.41
N LYS A 38 15.15 7.75 -11.45
CA LYS A 38 14.39 9.01 -11.46
C LYS A 38 12.88 8.75 -11.35
N VAL A 39 12.39 7.77 -12.10
CA VAL A 39 10.98 7.39 -12.11
C VAL A 39 10.60 6.79 -10.76
N PHE A 40 11.46 5.93 -10.20
CA PHE A 40 11.27 5.35 -8.88
C PHE A 40 11.17 6.42 -7.78
N ILE A 41 12.03 7.44 -7.79
CA ILE A 41 11.97 8.56 -6.83
C ILE A 41 10.66 9.34 -6.98
N ILE A 42 10.22 9.64 -8.22
CA ILE A 42 8.95 10.30 -8.47
C ILE A 42 7.79 9.47 -7.94
N SER A 43 7.83 8.15 -8.13
CA SER A 43 6.83 7.24 -7.56
C SER A 43 6.81 7.31 -6.04
N ILE A 44 7.97 7.31 -5.35
CA ILE A 44 8.05 7.48 -3.89
C ILE A 44 7.38 8.78 -3.45
N ILE A 45 7.73 9.90 -4.09
CA ILE A 45 7.14 11.21 -3.77
C ILE A 45 5.62 11.17 -3.96
N ALA A 46 5.16 10.61 -5.07
CA ALA A 46 3.74 10.49 -5.35
C ALA A 46 3.02 9.58 -4.34
N GLY A 47 3.63 8.46 -3.94
CA GLY A 47 3.13 7.58 -2.89
C GLY A 47 2.99 8.30 -1.55
N CYS A 48 3.97 9.13 -1.18
CA CYS A 48 3.91 9.97 0.02
C CYS A 48 2.84 11.06 -0.08
N VAL A 49 2.52 11.55 -1.29
CA VAL A 49 1.40 12.49 -1.48
C VAL A 49 0.07 11.75 -1.36
N LEU A 50 -0.07 10.57 -1.98
CA LEU A 50 -1.29 9.76 -1.91
C LEU A 50 -1.60 9.28 -0.49
N SER A 51 -0.60 9.05 0.35
CA SER A 51 -0.82 8.68 1.75
C SER A 51 -1.36 9.81 2.62
N THR A 52 -1.19 11.07 2.20
CA THR A 52 -1.85 12.23 2.83
C THR A 52 -3.28 12.44 2.31
N MET A 53 -3.68 11.71 1.27
CA MET A 53 -4.98 11.79 0.61
C MET A 53 -5.91 10.67 1.07
N ALA A 54 -5.99 10.48 2.39
CA ALA A 54 -6.90 9.50 2.97
C ALA A 54 -8.36 9.99 2.83
N ILE A 55 -9.22 9.21 2.17
CA ILE A 55 -10.66 9.45 2.19
C ILE A 55 -11.19 8.87 3.50
N SER A 56 -11.37 9.74 4.49
CA SER A 56 -11.93 9.37 5.80
C SER A 56 -13.46 9.28 5.74
N GLY A 57 -14.01 8.12 6.06
CA GLY A 57 -15.36 7.96 6.60
C GLY A 57 -15.38 8.16 8.12
N ASP A 58 -16.53 7.95 8.76
CA ASP A 58 -16.74 8.23 10.19
C ASP A 58 -15.89 7.37 11.14
N SER A 59 -15.38 6.20 10.67
CA SER A 59 -14.58 5.28 11.48
C SER A 59 -13.35 4.68 10.76
N SER A 60 -13.23 4.84 9.45
CA SER A 60 -12.19 4.22 8.63
C SER A 60 -11.75 5.13 7.49
N SER A 61 -10.51 4.97 7.02
CA SER A 61 -9.95 5.80 5.97
C SER A 61 -9.35 4.95 4.85
N ILE A 62 -9.61 5.34 3.59
CA ILE A 62 -9.02 4.73 2.40
C ILE A 62 -7.78 5.51 2.00
N ASP A 63 -6.62 4.87 1.96
CA ASP A 63 -5.38 5.41 1.40
C ASP A 63 -5.03 4.73 0.08
N MET A 64 -4.74 5.52 -0.96
CA MET A 64 -4.51 5.01 -2.33
C MET A 64 -3.04 4.63 -2.61
N VAL A 65 -2.26 4.35 -1.56
CA VAL A 65 -0.82 4.04 -1.66
C VAL A 65 -0.58 2.68 -2.32
N ASP A 66 -1.51 1.76 -2.12
CA ASP A 66 -1.59 0.44 -2.75
C ASP A 66 -1.63 0.51 -4.29
N SER A 67 -2.29 1.52 -4.87
CA SER A 67 -2.29 1.76 -6.32
C SER A 67 -0.89 2.07 -6.86
N ALA A 68 -0.13 2.91 -6.15
CA ALA A 68 1.24 3.26 -6.51
C ALA A 68 2.21 2.09 -6.25
N ALA A 69 1.94 1.27 -5.22
CA ALA A 69 2.69 0.05 -4.97
C ALA A 69 2.56 -0.94 -6.15
N ALA A 70 1.36 -1.11 -6.70
CA ALA A 70 1.13 -1.95 -7.88
C ALA A 70 1.91 -1.44 -9.11
N PHE A 71 1.88 -0.13 -9.36
CA PHE A 71 2.69 0.49 -10.41
C PHE A 71 4.19 0.20 -10.22
N VAL A 72 4.70 0.40 -8.99
CA VAL A 72 6.12 0.17 -8.70
C VAL A 72 6.50 -1.29 -8.90
N PHE A 73 5.65 -2.23 -8.47
CA PHE A 73 5.90 -3.65 -8.70
C PHE A 73 6.00 -3.98 -10.20
N ILE A 74 5.04 -3.51 -11.01
CA ILE A 74 4.96 -3.86 -12.44
C ILE A 74 6.20 -3.37 -13.22
N PHE A 75 6.74 -2.20 -12.89
CA PHE A 75 7.85 -1.61 -13.65
C PHE A 75 9.23 -1.80 -13.03
N PHE A 76 9.33 -2.03 -11.72
CA PHE A 76 10.62 -2.11 -11.00
C PHE A 76 10.81 -3.41 -10.24
N GLY A 77 9.77 -4.25 -10.15
CA GLY A 77 9.84 -5.56 -9.54
C GLY A 77 9.64 -5.59 -8.02
N LYS A 78 9.79 -6.79 -7.48
CA LYS A 78 9.50 -7.18 -6.10
C LYS A 78 10.32 -6.39 -5.08
N GLU A 79 11.61 -6.24 -5.33
CA GLU A 79 12.53 -5.58 -4.40
C GLU A 79 12.18 -4.09 -4.28
N ALA A 80 11.85 -3.44 -5.41
CA ALA A 80 11.51 -2.03 -5.45
C ALA A 80 10.20 -1.71 -4.72
N VAL A 81 9.16 -2.54 -4.88
CA VAL A 81 7.89 -2.30 -4.18
C VAL A 81 8.06 -2.46 -2.66
N ILE A 82 8.92 -3.37 -2.19
CA ILE A 82 9.22 -3.54 -0.77
C ILE A 82 9.86 -2.27 -0.18
N PHE A 83 10.85 -1.68 -0.86
CA PHE A 83 11.44 -0.42 -0.44
C PHE A 83 10.46 0.74 -0.52
N PHE A 84 9.70 0.82 -1.61
CA PHE A 84 8.68 1.83 -1.79
C PHE A 84 7.68 1.81 -0.63
N THR A 85 7.13 0.65 -0.29
CA THR A 85 6.16 0.49 0.81
C THR A 85 6.77 0.88 2.16
N LEU A 86 8.01 0.50 2.44
CA LEU A 86 8.67 0.89 3.69
C LEU A 86 8.84 2.42 3.78
N ILE A 87 9.39 3.03 2.72
CA ILE A 87 9.68 4.47 2.68
C ILE A 87 8.37 5.27 2.78
N THR A 88 7.35 4.92 2.00
CA THR A 88 6.07 5.63 2.04
C THR A 88 5.41 5.47 3.40
N THR A 89 5.45 4.30 4.04
CA THR A 89 4.87 4.11 5.38
C THR A 89 5.55 4.99 6.44
N ILE A 90 6.89 5.00 6.48
CA ILE A 90 7.66 5.81 7.43
C ILE A 90 7.43 7.30 7.16
N THR A 91 7.50 7.71 5.90
CA THR A 91 7.35 9.13 5.52
C THR A 91 5.94 9.63 5.82
N SER A 92 4.92 8.82 5.56
CA SER A 92 3.52 9.15 5.88
C SER A 92 3.31 9.33 7.37
N TYR A 93 3.95 8.50 8.20
CA TYR A 93 3.91 8.66 9.65
C TYR A 93 4.56 9.97 10.09
N ILE A 94 5.72 10.32 9.51
CA ILE A 94 6.41 11.58 9.81
C ILE A 94 5.55 12.78 9.39
N LEU A 95 5.00 12.77 8.17
CA LEU A 95 4.21 13.87 7.60
C LEU A 95 2.85 14.03 8.28
N ASN A 96 2.16 12.94 8.61
CA ASN A 96 0.86 13.00 9.29
C ASN A 96 0.99 13.28 10.79
N SER A 97 2.20 13.26 11.35
CA SER A 97 2.41 13.59 12.77
C SER A 97 2.12 15.06 13.13
N GLU A 98 2.02 15.95 12.13
CA GLU A 98 1.56 17.34 12.33
C GLU A 98 0.03 17.48 12.27
N LEU A 99 -0.70 16.53 11.66
CA LEU A 99 -2.16 16.60 11.49
C LEU A 99 -2.96 15.86 12.59
N PHE A 100 -2.33 14.96 13.34
CA PHE A 100 -2.97 14.25 14.46
C PHE A 100 -2.07 14.26 15.71
N VAL A 101 -2.34 15.19 16.63
CA VAL A 101 -1.67 15.36 17.94
C VAL A 101 -2.01 14.23 18.95
N ARG A 102 -2.47 13.05 18.51
CA ARG A 102 -2.85 11.96 19.42
C ARG A 102 -1.98 10.71 19.24
N ASP A 103 -1.08 10.55 20.21
CA ASP A 103 -0.26 9.38 20.51
C ASP A 103 0.68 8.89 19.39
N LYS A 104 1.93 9.39 19.43
CA LYS A 104 3.09 8.80 18.74
C LYS A 104 3.39 7.41 19.31
N ASP A 105 2.60 6.41 18.95
CA ASP A 105 2.89 5.01 19.27
C ASP A 105 3.88 4.44 18.24
N ASN A 106 5.17 4.60 18.52
CA ASN A 106 6.25 4.04 17.70
C ASN A 106 6.13 2.52 17.52
N GLN A 107 5.53 1.80 18.48
CA GLN A 107 5.35 0.35 18.37
C GLN A 107 4.28 0.01 17.33
N LYS A 108 3.23 0.83 17.22
CA LYS A 108 2.20 0.70 16.19
C LYS A 108 2.77 0.99 14.79
N LEU A 109 3.65 1.96 14.65
CA LEU A 109 4.36 2.23 13.39
C LEU A 109 5.18 1.01 12.95
N ILE A 110 6.06 0.53 13.83
CA ILE A 110 6.96 -0.60 13.54
C ILE A 110 6.15 -1.83 13.10
N PHE A 111 5.04 -2.09 13.80
CA PHE A 111 4.14 -3.19 13.46
C PHE A 111 3.46 -3.00 12.10
N ASN A 112 2.90 -1.82 11.83
CA ASN A 112 2.24 -1.53 10.55
C ASN A 112 3.23 -1.60 9.38
N SER A 113 4.45 -1.10 9.54
CA SER A 113 5.50 -1.21 8.53
C SER A 113 5.86 -2.67 8.25
N ALA A 114 6.00 -3.51 9.29
CA ALA A 114 6.27 -4.93 9.12
C ALA A 114 5.13 -5.65 8.38
N MET A 115 3.88 -5.36 8.74
CA MET A 115 2.69 -5.90 8.08
C MET A 115 2.65 -5.54 6.59
N LEU A 116 2.85 -4.27 6.24
CA LEU A 116 2.80 -3.80 4.86
C LEU A 116 3.96 -4.36 4.01
N VAL A 117 5.16 -4.50 4.58
CA VAL A 117 6.30 -5.16 3.90
C VAL A 117 5.98 -6.62 3.58
N ILE A 118 5.40 -7.36 4.52
CA ILE A 118 5.00 -8.76 4.31
C ILE A 118 3.89 -8.84 3.25
N ALA A 119 2.91 -7.93 3.27
CA ALA A 119 1.85 -7.87 2.26
C ALA A 119 2.43 -7.59 0.86
N ALA A 120 3.32 -6.60 0.72
CA ALA A 120 4.00 -6.29 -0.53
C ALA A 120 4.80 -7.48 -1.08
N TYR A 121 5.57 -8.15 -0.21
CA TYR A 121 6.33 -9.34 -0.57
C TYR A 121 5.43 -10.48 -1.03
N SER A 122 4.33 -10.72 -0.32
CA SER A 122 3.39 -11.80 -0.62
C SER A 122 2.68 -11.57 -1.95
N ALA A 123 2.15 -10.35 -2.17
CA ALA A 123 1.54 -9.95 -3.44
C ALA A 123 2.48 -10.10 -4.62
N SER A 124 3.72 -9.63 -4.45
CA SER A 124 4.78 -9.78 -5.47
C SER A 124 5.09 -11.24 -5.78
N SER A 125 5.15 -12.10 -4.76
CA SER A 125 5.50 -13.51 -4.92
C SER A 125 4.37 -14.31 -5.57
N VAL A 126 3.11 -14.01 -5.24
CA VAL A 126 1.95 -14.61 -5.90
C VAL A 126 1.95 -14.25 -7.39
N LEU A 127 2.21 -12.98 -7.71
CA LEU A 127 2.18 -12.55 -9.11
C LEU A 127 3.33 -13.14 -9.93
N GLN A 128 4.52 -13.36 -9.34
CA GLN A 128 5.62 -14.08 -9.97
C GLN A 128 5.28 -15.55 -10.30
N LEU A 129 4.38 -16.18 -9.55
CA LEU A 129 3.93 -17.56 -9.80
C LEU A 129 2.88 -17.63 -10.91
N ILE A 130 2.10 -16.56 -11.10
CA ILE A 130 1.06 -16.48 -12.13
C ILE A 130 1.73 -15.96 -13.41
N SER A 131 2.18 -16.89 -14.26
CA SER A 131 2.73 -16.51 -15.57
C SER A 131 1.65 -15.90 -16.46
N THR A 132 1.56 -14.57 -16.50
CA THR A 132 0.67 -13.83 -17.41
C THR A 132 1.25 -13.68 -18.82
N SER A 133 2.27 -14.47 -19.17
CA SER A 133 2.96 -14.45 -20.48
C SER A 133 2.07 -14.83 -21.69
N ARG A 134 0.77 -15.08 -21.48
CA ARG A 134 -0.18 -15.53 -22.52
C ARG A 134 -1.12 -14.43 -23.02
N PHE A 135 -1.14 -13.25 -22.42
CA PHE A 135 -2.06 -12.16 -22.79
C PHE A 135 -1.38 -11.04 -23.58
N GLN A 136 -2.16 -10.31 -24.39
CA GLN A 136 -1.70 -9.06 -25.00
C GLN A 136 -1.21 -8.10 -23.91
N TYR A 137 -0.10 -7.41 -24.17
CA TYR A 137 0.68 -6.66 -23.16
C TYR A 137 -0.15 -5.68 -22.30
N ASN A 138 -1.15 -5.01 -22.89
CA ASN A 138 -2.02 -4.07 -22.17
C ASN A 138 -3.02 -4.78 -21.24
N LEU A 139 -3.51 -5.95 -21.66
CA LEU A 139 -4.42 -6.78 -20.87
C LEU A 139 -3.67 -7.51 -19.75
N ALA A 140 -2.42 -7.90 -20.00
CA ALA A 140 -1.50 -8.43 -18.99
C ALA A 140 -1.27 -7.43 -17.85
N ILE A 141 -0.91 -6.17 -18.17
CA ILE A 141 -0.73 -5.10 -17.16
C ILE A 141 -1.99 -4.93 -16.30
N SER A 142 -3.17 -4.93 -16.93
CA SER A 142 -4.42 -4.74 -16.18
C SER A 142 -4.70 -5.89 -15.22
N ILE A 143 -4.49 -7.13 -15.67
CA ILE A 143 -4.65 -8.32 -14.83
C ILE A 143 -3.62 -8.32 -13.69
N ASP A 144 -2.35 -8.02 -14.00
CA ASP A 144 -1.27 -7.97 -13.04
C ASP A 144 -1.54 -6.93 -11.95
N SER A 145 -1.97 -5.72 -12.32
CA SER A 145 -2.39 -4.68 -11.36
C SER A 145 -3.51 -5.17 -10.45
N ILE A 146 -4.56 -5.77 -11.01
CA ILE A 146 -5.72 -6.24 -10.24
C ILE A 146 -5.31 -7.35 -9.26
N ILE A 147 -4.55 -8.34 -9.72
CA ILE A 147 -4.09 -9.45 -8.89
C ILE A 147 -3.17 -8.94 -7.79
N PHE A 148 -2.27 -8.00 -8.10
CA PHE A 148 -1.38 -7.39 -7.12
C PHE A 148 -2.17 -6.66 -6.03
N VAL A 149 -3.06 -5.73 -6.40
CA VAL A 149 -3.86 -4.95 -5.45
C VAL A 149 -4.75 -5.88 -4.61
N PHE A 150 -5.40 -6.86 -5.23
CA PHE A 150 -6.19 -7.87 -4.52
C PHE A 150 -5.36 -8.60 -3.46
N THR A 151 -4.22 -9.17 -3.87
CA THR A 151 -3.38 -9.97 -2.97
C THR A 151 -2.78 -9.11 -1.87
N PHE A 152 -2.38 -7.87 -2.18
CA PHE A 152 -1.86 -6.92 -1.22
C PHE A 152 -2.89 -6.60 -0.12
N LEU A 153 -4.10 -6.20 -0.53
CA LEU A 153 -5.19 -5.87 0.42
C LEU A 153 -5.63 -7.11 1.22
N PHE A 154 -5.73 -8.27 0.56
CA PHE A 154 -6.10 -9.51 1.22
C PHE A 154 -5.07 -9.92 2.29
N MET A 155 -3.78 -9.88 1.99
CA MET A 155 -2.73 -10.21 2.95
C MET A 155 -2.67 -9.20 4.10
N ASN A 156 -2.85 -7.91 3.81
CA ASN A 156 -2.94 -6.87 4.83
C ASN A 156 -4.11 -7.13 5.80
N LEU A 157 -5.30 -7.41 5.26
CA LEU A 157 -6.50 -7.72 6.04
C LEU A 157 -6.33 -9.01 6.87
N LEU A 158 -5.72 -10.04 6.30
CA LEU A 158 -5.49 -11.32 6.98
C LEU A 158 -4.57 -11.14 8.21
N ILE A 159 -3.48 -10.39 8.06
CA ILE A 159 -2.56 -10.09 9.17
C ILE A 159 -3.28 -9.29 10.24
N PHE A 160 -4.09 -8.29 9.85
CA PHE A 160 -4.89 -7.48 10.77
C PHE A 160 -5.91 -8.31 11.57
N ILE A 161 -6.69 -9.18 10.91
CA ILE A 161 -7.66 -10.05 11.58
C ILE A 161 -6.96 -11.02 12.53
N THR A 162 -5.80 -11.55 12.13
CA THR A 162 -5.01 -12.47 12.97
C THR A 162 -4.50 -11.76 14.23
N ASP A 163 -3.97 -10.56 14.08
CA ASP A 163 -3.53 -9.71 15.19
C ASP A 163 -4.68 -9.39 16.15
N PHE A 164 -5.83 -8.97 15.63
CA PHE A 164 -7.03 -8.70 16.44
C PHE A 164 -7.49 -9.96 17.18
N ARG A 165 -7.53 -11.10 16.50
CA ARG A 165 -7.92 -12.39 17.09
C ARG A 165 -7.00 -12.81 18.23
N ILE A 166 -5.69 -12.59 18.09
CA ILE A 166 -4.70 -12.91 19.12
C ILE A 166 -4.83 -11.97 20.34
N ARG A 167 -5.11 -10.68 20.11
CA ARG A 167 -5.27 -9.67 21.18
C ARG A 167 -6.55 -9.83 21.97
N GLU A 168 -7.68 -9.99 21.29
CA GLU A 168 -9.01 -10.00 21.91
C GLU A 168 -9.56 -11.41 22.17
N GLY A 169 -8.96 -12.44 21.55
CA GLY A 169 -9.46 -13.82 21.61
C GLY A 169 -10.78 -14.02 20.85
N LYS A 170 -11.27 -13.01 20.12
CA LYS A 170 -12.52 -12.99 19.37
C LYS A 170 -12.25 -12.75 17.89
N TRP A 171 -13.12 -13.29 17.03
CA TRP A 171 -13.02 -13.04 15.59
C TRP A 171 -13.55 -11.64 15.33
N THR A 172 -12.81 -10.85 14.56
CA THR A 172 -13.30 -9.57 14.07
C THR A 172 -14.45 -9.85 13.09
N LEU A 173 -15.64 -9.35 13.40
CA LEU A 173 -16.71 -9.24 12.43
C LEU A 173 -16.56 -7.88 11.76
N LEU A 174 -16.20 -7.88 10.48
CA LEU A 174 -16.23 -6.66 9.67
C LEU A 174 -17.68 -6.22 9.51
N SER A 175 -17.95 -4.94 9.73
CA SER A 175 -19.27 -4.38 9.43
C SER A 175 -19.50 -4.36 7.91
N ASN A 176 -20.77 -4.27 7.48
CA ASN A 176 -21.08 -4.10 6.06
C ASN A 176 -20.43 -2.82 5.49
N ASP A 177 -20.28 -1.78 6.31
CA ASP A 177 -19.62 -0.53 5.90
C ASP A 177 -18.13 -0.73 5.69
N ASP A 178 -17.45 -1.48 6.56
CA ASP A 178 -16.02 -1.83 6.38
C ASP A 178 -15.79 -2.67 5.12
N ILE A 179 -16.69 -3.62 4.84
CA ILE A 179 -16.64 -4.45 3.63
C ILE A 179 -16.82 -3.59 2.38
N ASN A 180 -17.81 -2.69 2.38
CA ASN A 180 -18.05 -1.77 1.28
C ASN A 180 -16.86 -0.85 1.05
N LEU A 181 -16.25 -0.34 2.12
CA LEU A 181 -15.07 0.51 2.06
C LEU A 181 -13.85 -0.24 1.50
N LEU A 182 -13.65 -1.49 1.90
CA LEU A 182 -12.58 -2.35 1.38
C LEU A 182 -12.80 -2.69 -0.10
N GLY A 183 -14.05 -2.94 -0.51
CA GLY A 183 -14.42 -3.12 -1.91
C GLY A 183 -14.20 -1.86 -2.76
N LEU A 184 -14.55 -0.69 -2.22
CA LEU A 184 -14.30 0.59 -2.88
C LEU A 184 -12.80 0.86 -3.01
N ASN A 185 -12.00 0.58 -1.97
CA ASN A 185 -10.55 0.72 -2.00
C ASN A 185 -9.95 -0.16 -3.10
N PHE A 186 -10.29 -1.45 -3.10
CA PHE A 186 -9.86 -2.38 -4.14
C PHE A 186 -10.21 -1.88 -5.55
N PHE A 187 -11.44 -1.42 -5.77
CA PHE A 187 -11.88 -0.94 -7.07
C PHE A 187 -11.11 0.30 -7.53
N LEU A 188 -11.02 1.33 -6.67
CA LEU A 188 -10.35 2.59 -7.00
C LEU A 188 -8.85 2.38 -7.20
N SER A 189 -8.19 1.60 -6.33
CA SER A 189 -6.75 1.34 -6.43
C SER A 189 -6.39 0.49 -7.63
N SER A 190 -7.25 -0.45 -8.02
CA SER A 190 -7.09 -1.21 -9.26
C SER A 190 -7.21 -0.31 -10.49
N ILE A 191 -8.24 0.55 -10.58
CA ILE A 191 -8.40 1.47 -11.71
C ILE A 191 -7.22 2.46 -11.77
N LEU A 192 -6.85 3.05 -10.63
CA LEU A 192 -5.81 4.05 -10.57
C LEU A 192 -4.43 3.46 -10.94
N SER A 193 -4.11 2.25 -10.48
CA SER A 193 -2.88 1.56 -10.86
C SER A 193 -2.84 1.24 -12.36
N ILE A 194 -3.95 0.79 -12.96
CA ILE A 194 -4.06 0.57 -14.41
C ILE A 194 -3.80 1.87 -15.17
N ILE A 195 -4.44 2.97 -14.76
CA ILE A 195 -4.26 4.28 -15.40
C ILE A 195 -2.80 4.73 -15.29
N GLN A 196 -2.18 4.60 -14.10
CA GLN A 196 -0.77 4.94 -13.90
C GLN A 196 0.14 4.13 -14.83
N CYS A 197 -0.08 2.82 -14.93
CA CYS A 197 0.72 1.95 -15.79
C CYS A 197 0.57 2.29 -17.28
N MET A 198 -0.66 2.52 -17.72
CA MET A 198 -0.96 2.89 -19.12
C MET A 198 -0.39 4.28 -19.46
N ALA A 199 -0.53 5.25 -18.56
CA ALA A 199 -0.01 6.61 -18.76
C ALA A 199 1.51 6.64 -18.85
N TYR A 200 2.21 5.90 -17.96
CA TYR A 200 3.65 5.79 -18.01
C TYR A 200 4.13 5.08 -19.29
N LYS A 201 3.44 4.03 -19.72
CA LYS A 201 3.79 3.34 -20.98
C LYS A 201 3.60 4.24 -22.20
N SER A 202 2.51 5.01 -22.24
CA SER A 202 2.16 5.87 -23.37
C SER A 202 3.01 7.14 -23.45
N SER A 203 3.28 7.78 -22.31
CA SER A 203 3.82 9.14 -22.26
C SER A 203 5.00 9.31 -21.29
N GLY A 204 5.55 8.20 -20.79
CA GLY A 204 6.67 8.20 -19.85
C GLY A 204 6.36 8.94 -18.56
N ILE A 205 7.38 9.62 -18.02
CA ILE A 205 7.29 10.36 -16.76
C ILE A 205 6.22 11.46 -16.79
N LEU A 206 6.05 12.13 -17.94
CA LEU A 206 5.07 13.21 -18.09
C LEU A 206 3.63 12.70 -17.89
N GLY A 207 3.30 11.53 -18.45
CA GLY A 207 2.00 10.89 -18.25
C GLY A 207 1.75 10.54 -16.79
N LEU A 208 2.75 9.98 -16.12
CA LEU A 208 2.68 9.61 -14.70
C LEU A 208 2.45 10.84 -13.81
N VAL A 209 3.22 11.92 -14.04
CA VAL A 209 3.09 13.19 -13.30
C VAL A 209 1.71 13.80 -13.50
N LEU A 210 1.16 13.77 -14.73
CA LEU A 210 -0.19 14.28 -15.01
C LEU A 210 -1.28 13.52 -14.25
N VAL A 211 -1.17 12.19 -14.15
CA VAL A 211 -2.12 11.38 -13.37
C VAL A 211 -2.08 11.78 -11.89
N PHE A 212 -0.89 11.94 -11.31
CA PHE A 212 -0.75 12.36 -9.91
C PHE A 212 -1.25 13.79 -9.68
N ILE A 213 -0.96 14.74 -10.58
CA ILE A 213 -1.44 16.13 -10.47
C ILE A 213 -2.97 16.18 -10.58
N LYS A 214 -3.57 15.48 -11.54
CA LYS A 214 -5.04 15.46 -11.69
C LYS A 214 -5.73 14.83 -10.49
N CYS A 215 -5.18 13.74 -9.94
CA CYS A 215 -5.70 13.11 -8.74
C CYS A 215 -5.69 14.10 -7.56
N LYS A 216 -4.59 14.84 -7.36
CA LYS A 216 -4.48 15.89 -6.34
C LYS A 216 -5.47 17.05 -6.56
N ALA A 217 -5.61 17.54 -7.79
CA ALA A 217 -6.46 18.68 -8.11
C ALA A 217 -7.96 18.37 -7.90
N GLN A 218 -8.40 17.19 -8.31
CA GLN A 218 -9.80 16.78 -8.16
C GLN A 218 -10.19 16.59 -6.69
N LEU A 219 -9.24 16.17 -5.85
CA LEU A 219 -9.43 16.04 -4.41
C LEU A 219 -9.45 17.38 -3.66
N ASN A 220 -8.65 18.36 -4.09
CA ASN A 220 -8.70 19.72 -3.52
C ASN A 220 -10.07 20.37 -3.78
N ASN A 221 -10.62 20.23 -4.99
CA ASN A 221 -11.95 20.75 -5.29
C ASN A 221 -13.04 20.13 -4.38
N ASN A 222 -12.97 18.83 -4.09
CA ASN A 222 -13.92 18.17 -3.19
C ASN A 222 -13.80 18.61 -1.72
N LYS A 223 -12.61 18.99 -1.23
CA LYS A 223 -12.45 19.60 0.10
C LYS A 223 -13.08 20.99 0.17
N THR A 224 -12.99 21.79 -0.90
CA THR A 224 -13.61 23.12 -0.97
C THR A 224 -15.13 23.05 -0.92
N TYR A 225 -15.74 22.05 -1.58
CA TYR A 225 -17.19 21.85 -1.55
C TYR A 225 -17.71 21.33 -0.20
N LYS A 226 -16.94 20.53 0.55
CA LYS A 226 -17.32 20.07 1.90
C LYS A 226 -17.29 21.18 2.97
N ASN A 227 -16.54 22.26 2.75
CA ASN A 227 -16.50 23.41 3.66
C ASN A 227 -17.57 24.49 3.35
N GLN A 228 -18.47 24.22 2.40
CA GLN A 228 -19.53 25.16 1.98
C GLN A 228 -20.95 24.70 2.38
N TYR A 229 -21.07 23.62 3.15
CA TYR A 229 -22.33 23.11 3.71
C TYR A 229 -22.21 22.82 5.20
#